data_AF-A0A9E4SS43-F1
#
_entry.id   AF-A0A9E4SS43-F1
#
_cell.length_a   1.000
_cell.length_b   1.000
_cell.length_c   1.000
_cell.angle_alpha   90.00
_cell.angle_beta   90.00
_cell.angle_gamma   90.00
#
_symmetry.space_group_name_H-M   'P 1'
#
loop_
_entity.id
_entity.type
_entity.pdbx_description
1 polymer ?
#
loop_
_entity_poly.entity_id
_entity_poly.type
_entity_poly.pdbx_seq_one_letter_code
_entity_poly.pdbx_strand_id
1 'polypeptide(L)'
;MAIELPPTLQARLDALPAGLRAHVGRVREIARDLGEAHGVDADTAELTAAAHDVARHIPGPRLLEEAERAGLAINAVERYAPVLLHGPVGAAWLAADGAIDDPDVLDGVRWHTTAHADLAPVGQVVFLADKLDPHKSAMYPFQQSVRDAAFLSLPDGILTFLDGALRLHIERGELVHPTSTDTRNALLLAAAC
;
A
#
# COMPACT_ATOMS: atom_id res chain seq x y z
N MET A 1 -5.62 -12.51 -17.81
CA MET A 1 -6.40 -11.49 -18.54
C MET A 1 -6.60 -10.34 -17.57
N ALA A 2 -6.53 -9.09 -18.02
CA ALA A 2 -6.84 -7.96 -17.14
C ALA A 2 -8.34 -7.96 -16.84
N ILE A 3 -8.70 -7.70 -15.58
CA ILE A 3 -10.11 -7.63 -15.15
C ILE A 3 -10.77 -6.35 -15.65
N GLU A 4 -12.10 -6.38 -15.75
CA GLU A 4 -12.88 -5.14 -15.95
C GLU A 4 -12.99 -4.41 -14.60
N LEU A 5 -12.49 -3.18 -14.55
CA LEU A 5 -12.52 -2.36 -13.33
C LEU A 5 -13.82 -1.58 -13.22
N PRO A 6 -14.28 -1.25 -11.99
CA PRO A 6 -15.38 -0.32 -11.78
C PRO A 6 -15.19 0.97 -12.60
N PRO A 7 -16.23 1.49 -13.30
CA PRO A 7 -16.07 2.62 -14.21
C PRO A 7 -15.48 3.88 -13.56
N THR A 8 -15.84 4.15 -12.30
CA THR A 8 -15.30 5.29 -11.52
C THR A 8 -13.82 5.11 -11.21
N LEU A 9 -13.38 3.90 -10.86
CA LEU A 9 -11.96 3.58 -10.68
C LEU A 9 -11.19 3.71 -11.99
N GLN A 10 -11.72 3.18 -13.10
CA GLN A 10 -11.07 3.29 -14.40
C GLN A 10 -10.89 4.76 -14.82
N ALA A 11 -11.92 5.60 -14.64
CA ALA A 11 -11.82 7.03 -14.93
C ALA A 11 -10.75 7.75 -14.07
N ARG A 12 -10.62 7.37 -12.79
CA ARG A 12 -9.56 7.89 -11.92
C ARG A 12 -8.17 7.49 -12.42
N LEU A 13 -8.01 6.23 -12.85
CA LEU A 13 -6.76 5.72 -13.40
C LEU A 13 -6.35 6.44 -14.69
N ASP A 14 -7.30 6.68 -15.59
CA ASP A 14 -7.05 7.37 -16.85
C ASP A 14 -6.58 8.82 -16.62
N ALA A 15 -7.08 9.46 -15.56
CA ALA A 15 -6.69 10.81 -15.16
C ALA A 15 -5.31 10.90 -14.45
N LEU A 16 -4.72 9.78 -14.02
CA LEU A 16 -3.42 9.80 -13.35
C LEU A 16 -2.29 10.22 -14.32
N PRO A 17 -1.23 10.88 -13.83
CA PRO A 17 -0.03 11.12 -14.64
C PRO A 17 0.55 9.84 -15.25
N ALA A 18 1.14 9.92 -16.45
CA ALA A 18 1.60 8.75 -17.19
C ALA A 18 2.59 7.86 -16.41
N GLY A 19 3.52 8.47 -15.66
CA GLY A 19 4.46 7.74 -14.81
C GLY A 19 3.78 6.97 -13.68
N LEU A 20 2.71 7.53 -13.12
CA LEU A 20 1.93 6.88 -12.07
C LEU A 20 1.06 5.73 -12.62
N ARG A 21 0.47 5.90 -13.81
CA ARG A 21 -0.22 4.78 -14.49
C ARG A 21 0.73 3.63 -14.80
N ALA A 22 1.94 3.92 -15.25
CA ALA A 22 2.95 2.90 -15.49
C ALA A 22 3.37 2.19 -14.19
N HIS A 23 3.47 2.91 -13.08
CA HIS A 23 3.70 2.33 -11.75
C HIS A 23 2.56 1.39 -11.35
N VAL A 24 1.31 1.83 -11.41
CA VAL A 24 0.14 1.00 -11.11
C VAL A 24 0.12 -0.27 -11.99
N GLY A 25 0.45 -0.16 -13.27
CA GLY A 25 0.57 -1.33 -14.16
C GLY A 25 1.56 -2.37 -13.65
N ARG A 26 2.78 -1.95 -13.26
CA ARG A 26 3.79 -2.87 -12.71
C ARG A 26 3.37 -3.46 -11.37
N VAL A 27 2.76 -2.66 -10.49
CA VAL A 27 2.27 -3.16 -9.19
C VAL A 27 1.18 -4.21 -9.38
N ARG A 28 0.28 -4.04 -10.37
CA ARG A 28 -0.72 -5.06 -10.72
C ARG A 28 -0.10 -6.37 -11.17
N GLU A 29 0.94 -6.32 -12.01
CA GLU A 29 1.67 -7.52 -12.45
C GLU A 29 2.30 -8.26 -11.26
N ILE A 30 3.00 -7.53 -10.38
CA ILE A 30 3.66 -8.11 -9.20
C ILE A 30 2.63 -8.65 -8.20
N ALA A 31 1.53 -7.92 -7.99
CA ALA A 31 0.45 -8.33 -7.08
C ALA A 31 -0.23 -9.61 -7.54
N ARG A 32 -0.41 -9.79 -8.86
CA ARG A 32 -0.93 -11.04 -9.43
C ARG A 32 0.02 -12.20 -9.17
N ASP A 33 1.32 -12.02 -9.42
CA ASP A 33 2.33 -13.08 -9.23
C ASP A 33 2.48 -13.47 -7.75
N LEU A 34 2.45 -12.48 -6.83
CA LEU A 34 2.44 -12.73 -5.38
C LEU A 34 1.11 -13.36 -4.94
N GLY A 35 -0.02 -12.89 -5.46
CA GLY A 35 -1.33 -13.42 -5.13
C GLY A 35 -1.45 -14.90 -5.49
N GLU A 36 -0.98 -15.28 -6.68
CA GLU A 36 -0.92 -16.68 -7.12
C GLU A 36 -0.06 -17.54 -6.19
N ALA A 37 1.11 -17.04 -5.77
CA ALA A 37 2.00 -17.77 -4.86
C ALA A 37 1.37 -18.03 -3.48
N HIS A 38 0.44 -17.18 -3.04
CA HIS A 38 -0.19 -17.24 -1.72
C HIS A 38 -1.67 -17.65 -1.75
N GLY A 39 -2.20 -18.03 -2.92
CA GLY A 39 -3.61 -18.42 -3.08
C GLY A 39 -4.61 -17.28 -2.83
N VAL A 40 -4.20 -16.03 -3.04
CA VAL A 40 -5.10 -14.86 -3.02
C VAL A 40 -5.80 -14.76 -4.37
N ASP A 41 -7.09 -14.48 -4.35
CA ASP A 41 -7.88 -14.30 -5.58
C ASP A 41 -7.25 -13.23 -6.50
N ALA A 42 -7.02 -13.62 -7.76
CA ALA A 42 -6.26 -12.82 -8.71
C ALA A 42 -7.00 -11.52 -9.07
N ASP A 43 -8.33 -11.58 -9.20
CA ASP A 43 -9.14 -10.42 -9.55
C ASP A 43 -9.17 -9.41 -8.39
N THR A 44 -9.27 -9.90 -7.15
CA THR A 44 -9.22 -9.07 -5.93
C THR A 44 -7.83 -8.43 -5.77
N ALA A 45 -6.75 -9.18 -6.00
CA ALA A 45 -5.39 -8.63 -5.97
C ALA A 45 -5.18 -7.56 -7.05
N GLU A 46 -5.67 -7.81 -8.27
CA GLU A 46 -5.55 -6.87 -9.38
C GLU A 46 -6.38 -5.60 -9.16
N LEU A 47 -7.60 -5.71 -8.63
CA LEU A 47 -8.46 -4.58 -8.25
C LEU A 47 -7.79 -3.72 -7.17
N THR A 48 -7.31 -4.35 -6.10
CA THR A 48 -6.67 -3.65 -4.97
C THR A 48 -5.39 -2.96 -5.42
N ALA A 49 -4.57 -3.62 -6.26
CA ALA A 49 -3.37 -3.04 -6.84
C ALA A 49 -3.68 -1.90 -7.82
N ALA A 50 -4.77 -1.97 -8.57
CA ALA A 50 -5.21 -0.86 -9.41
C ALA A 50 -5.60 0.37 -8.55
N ALA A 51 -6.22 0.13 -7.40
CA ALA A 51 -6.77 1.18 -6.56
C ALA A 51 -5.76 1.90 -5.62
N HIS A 52 -4.61 1.28 -5.30
CA HIS A 52 -3.76 1.73 -4.18
C HIS A 52 -3.30 3.21 -4.25
N ASP A 53 -2.99 3.71 -5.45
CA ASP A 53 -2.37 5.04 -5.66
C ASP A 53 -3.35 6.06 -6.29
N VAL A 54 -4.67 5.83 -6.25
CA VAL A 54 -5.67 6.69 -6.94
C VAL A 54 -5.64 8.17 -6.50
N ALA A 55 -5.23 8.44 -5.25
CA ALA A 55 -5.10 9.80 -4.73
C ALA A 55 -3.64 10.31 -4.72
N ARG A 56 -2.68 9.57 -5.27
CA ARG A 56 -1.25 9.87 -5.15
C ARG A 56 -0.80 11.14 -5.85
N HIS A 57 -1.50 11.53 -6.91
CA HIS A 57 -1.21 12.74 -7.68
C HIS A 57 -1.68 14.03 -6.98
N ILE A 58 -2.42 13.92 -5.87
CA ILE A 58 -2.98 15.05 -5.14
C ILE A 58 -1.89 15.73 -4.30
N PRO A 59 -1.75 17.06 -4.37
CA PRO A 59 -0.78 17.78 -3.55
C PRO A 59 -1.04 17.63 -2.04
N GLY A 60 0.03 17.63 -1.25
CA GLY A 60 -0.04 17.43 0.20
C GLY A 60 -1.08 18.27 0.95
N PRO A 61 -1.14 19.61 0.76
CA PRO A 61 -2.16 20.44 1.41
C PRO A 61 -3.59 20.01 1.06
N ARG A 62 -3.82 19.57 -0.19
CA ARG A 62 -5.13 19.05 -0.62
C ARG A 62 -5.41 17.70 0.02
N LEU A 63 -4.43 16.80 0.16
CA LEU A 63 -4.63 15.54 0.87
C LEU A 63 -5.08 15.76 2.33
N LEU A 64 -4.54 16.77 3.02
CA LEU A 64 -5.01 17.14 4.36
C LEU A 64 -6.48 17.57 4.35
N GLU A 65 -6.86 18.48 3.45
CA GLU A 65 -8.25 18.95 3.32
C GLU A 65 -9.22 17.81 3.02
N GLU A 66 -8.84 16.88 2.14
CA GLU A 66 -9.66 15.71 1.80
C GLU A 66 -9.76 14.74 2.98
N ALA A 67 -8.67 14.51 3.71
CA ALA A 67 -8.68 13.67 4.90
C ALA A 67 -9.57 14.26 6.01
N GLU A 68 -9.50 15.57 6.26
CA GLU A 68 -10.36 16.26 7.22
C GLU A 68 -11.84 16.22 6.79
N ARG A 69 -12.13 16.41 5.50
CA ARG A 69 -13.50 16.30 4.97
C ARG A 69 -14.07 14.89 5.11
N ALA A 70 -13.24 13.88 4.92
CA ALA A 70 -13.62 12.48 5.10
C ALA A 70 -13.70 12.05 6.58
N GLY A 71 -13.39 12.94 7.53
CA GLY A 71 -13.42 12.64 8.96
C GLY A 71 -12.30 11.68 9.40
N LEU A 72 -11.21 11.59 8.63
CA LEU A 72 -10.07 10.74 8.97
C LEU A 72 -9.27 11.35 10.12
N ALA A 73 -8.81 10.50 11.04
CA ALA A 73 -7.82 10.90 12.03
C ALA A 73 -6.48 11.17 11.33
N ILE A 74 -5.84 12.29 11.67
CA ILE A 74 -4.55 12.69 11.09
C ILE A 74 -3.55 12.92 12.22
N ASN A 75 -2.52 12.08 12.27
CA ASN A 75 -1.47 12.14 13.27
C ASN A 75 -0.36 13.15 12.91
N ALA A 76 0.57 13.40 13.82
CA ALA A 76 1.61 14.41 13.64
C ALA A 76 2.58 14.09 12.48
N VAL A 77 2.86 12.80 12.24
CA VAL A 77 3.73 12.35 11.14
C VAL A 77 3.04 12.57 9.80
N GLU A 78 1.74 12.26 9.70
CA GLU A 78 0.93 12.52 8.50
C GLU A 78 0.76 14.03 8.24
N ARG A 79 0.63 14.86 9.27
CA ARG A 79 0.63 16.33 9.10
C ARG A 79 1.97 16.85 8.60
N TYR A 80 3.07 16.28 9.07
CA TYR A 80 4.42 16.63 8.61
C TYR A 80 4.69 16.16 7.17
N ALA A 81 4.23 14.95 6.83
CA ALA A 81 4.36 14.35 5.50
C ALA A 81 2.98 13.98 4.90
N PRO A 82 2.19 14.97 4.43
CA PRO A 82 0.82 14.74 3.96
C PRO A 82 0.69 13.76 2.80
N VAL A 83 1.77 13.51 2.06
CA VAL A 83 1.78 12.48 1.02
C VAL A 83 1.37 11.11 1.57
N LEU A 84 1.62 10.79 2.84
CA LEU A 84 1.21 9.53 3.46
C LEU A 84 -0.32 9.32 3.46
N LEU A 85 -1.11 10.39 3.35
CA LEU A 85 -2.57 10.33 3.38
C LEU A 85 -3.20 9.86 2.06
N HIS A 86 -2.43 9.68 0.97
CA HIS A 86 -3.02 9.23 -0.30
C HIS A 86 -3.67 7.85 -0.23
N GLY A 87 -3.15 6.93 0.58
CA GLY A 87 -3.80 5.63 0.84
C GLY A 87 -5.15 5.81 1.54
N PRO A 88 -5.19 6.41 2.74
CA PRO A 88 -6.43 6.63 3.48
C PRO A 88 -7.47 7.48 2.72
N VAL A 89 -7.05 8.54 2.03
CA VAL A 89 -7.93 9.38 1.19
C VAL A 89 -8.43 8.59 -0.01
N GLY A 90 -7.56 7.83 -0.68
CA GLY A 90 -7.94 6.98 -1.81
C GLY A 90 -9.01 5.95 -1.42
N ALA A 91 -8.81 5.25 -0.30
CA ALA A 91 -9.80 4.31 0.22
C ALA A 91 -11.14 5.00 0.55
N ALA A 92 -11.10 6.19 1.19
CA ALA A 92 -12.31 6.95 1.49
C ALA A 92 -13.08 7.38 0.22
N TRP A 93 -12.37 7.78 -0.84
CA TRP A 93 -12.98 8.14 -2.11
C TRP A 93 -13.68 6.96 -2.80
N LEU A 94 -13.01 5.81 -2.84
CA LEU A 94 -13.52 4.59 -3.47
C LEU A 94 -14.74 4.02 -2.75
N ALA A 95 -14.77 4.11 -1.43
CA ALA A 95 -15.95 3.76 -0.64
C ALA A 95 -17.10 4.77 -0.86
N ALA A 96 -16.80 6.07 -0.90
CA ALA A 96 -17.82 7.11 -1.04
C ALA A 96 -18.50 7.14 -2.42
N ASP A 97 -17.78 6.80 -3.49
CA ASP A 97 -18.34 6.73 -4.85
C ASP A 97 -18.87 5.34 -5.24
N GLY A 98 -18.81 4.37 -4.32
CA GLY A 98 -19.31 3.00 -4.52
C GLY A 98 -18.48 2.19 -5.52
N ALA A 99 -17.24 2.59 -5.81
CA ALA A 99 -16.34 1.79 -6.64
C ALA A 99 -15.97 0.46 -5.98
N ILE A 100 -15.82 0.46 -4.66
CA ILE A 100 -15.38 -0.69 -3.86
C ILE A 100 -16.11 -0.69 -2.52
N ASP A 101 -16.78 -1.80 -2.21
CA ASP A 101 -17.48 -2.02 -0.94
C ASP A 101 -16.76 -3.04 -0.03
N ASP A 102 -15.82 -3.82 -0.58
CA ASP A 102 -15.08 -4.84 0.16
C ASP A 102 -14.09 -4.19 1.15
N PRO A 103 -14.24 -4.42 2.46
CA PRO A 103 -13.39 -3.80 3.48
C PRO A 103 -11.92 -4.26 3.38
N ASP A 104 -11.65 -5.50 2.96
CA ASP A 104 -10.28 -6.03 2.86
C ASP A 104 -9.52 -5.34 1.71
N VAL A 105 -10.23 -5.05 0.61
CA VAL A 105 -9.71 -4.27 -0.52
C VAL A 105 -9.48 -2.81 -0.11
N LEU A 106 -10.46 -2.20 0.56
CA LEU A 106 -10.35 -0.82 1.03
C LEU A 106 -9.19 -0.64 2.03
N ASP A 107 -8.99 -1.60 2.93
CA ASP A 107 -7.87 -1.58 3.87
C ASP A 107 -6.54 -1.85 3.19
N GLY A 108 -6.52 -2.70 2.16
CA GLY A 108 -5.37 -2.85 1.27
C GLY A 108 -4.95 -1.53 0.64
N VAL A 109 -5.90 -0.73 0.15
CA VAL A 109 -5.64 0.62 -0.37
C VAL A 109 -5.22 1.58 0.75
N ARG A 110 -5.92 1.58 1.88
CA ARG A 110 -5.68 2.49 3.02
C ARG A 110 -4.27 2.35 3.56
N TRP A 111 -3.80 1.12 3.75
CA TRP A 111 -2.58 0.83 4.50
C TRP A 111 -1.39 0.41 3.61
N HIS A 112 -1.50 0.45 2.28
CA HIS A 112 -0.40 0.05 1.37
C HIS A 112 0.92 0.84 1.58
N THR A 113 0.85 2.03 2.18
CA THR A 113 2.06 2.83 2.47
C THR A 113 2.73 2.40 3.78
N THR A 114 1.96 2.17 4.85
CA THR A 114 2.48 2.00 6.22
C THR A 114 2.45 0.56 6.71
N ALA A 115 1.75 -0.33 5.99
CA ALA A 115 1.21 -1.59 6.48
C ALA A 115 0.21 -1.38 7.64
N HIS A 116 -0.44 -2.47 8.04
CA HIS A 116 -1.26 -2.57 9.25
C HIS A 116 -1.24 -4.03 9.72
N ALA A 117 -1.30 -4.27 11.03
CA ALA A 117 -1.26 -5.62 11.61
C ALA A 117 -2.44 -6.49 11.14
N ASP A 118 -3.60 -5.86 10.94
CA ASP A 118 -4.84 -6.54 10.56
C ASP A 118 -5.05 -6.61 9.02
N LEU A 119 -4.02 -6.33 8.21
CA LEU A 119 -4.16 -6.45 6.76
C LEU A 119 -4.53 -7.89 6.38
N ALA A 120 -5.67 -8.04 5.70
CA ALA A 120 -6.02 -9.27 5.01
C ALA A 120 -4.94 -9.64 3.97
N PRO A 121 -4.84 -10.92 3.54
CA PRO A 121 -3.82 -11.36 2.60
C PRO A 121 -3.72 -10.50 1.33
N VAL A 122 -4.85 -10.01 0.80
CA VAL A 122 -4.85 -9.15 -0.38
C VAL A 122 -4.19 -7.78 -0.14
N GLY A 123 -4.39 -7.18 1.02
CA GLY A 123 -3.72 -5.95 1.39
C GLY A 123 -2.23 -6.15 1.63
N GLN A 124 -1.83 -7.30 2.18
CA GLN A 124 -0.42 -7.67 2.33
C GLN A 124 0.27 -7.85 0.97
N VAL A 125 -0.40 -8.51 0.02
CA VAL A 125 0.05 -8.66 -1.37
C VAL A 125 0.29 -7.29 -1.99
N VAL A 126 -0.67 -6.37 -1.90
CA VAL A 126 -0.55 -5.04 -2.50
C VAL A 126 0.52 -4.18 -1.84
N PHE A 127 0.62 -4.22 -0.50
CA PHE A 127 1.71 -3.57 0.21
C PHE A 127 3.07 -4.02 -0.34
N LEU A 128 3.29 -5.34 -0.45
CA LEU A 128 4.55 -5.90 -0.93
C LEU A 128 4.80 -5.62 -2.41
N ALA A 129 3.78 -5.78 -3.24
CA ALA A 129 3.86 -5.50 -4.68
C ALA A 129 4.27 -4.04 -4.95
N ASP A 130 3.74 -3.09 -4.18
CA ASP A 130 4.13 -1.69 -4.27
C ASP A 130 5.63 -1.48 -3.97
N LYS A 131 6.16 -2.14 -2.92
CA LYS A 131 7.59 -1.99 -2.56
C LYS A 131 8.51 -2.72 -3.52
N LEU A 132 8.04 -3.79 -4.15
CA LEU A 132 8.79 -4.61 -5.09
C LEU A 132 8.82 -4.06 -6.52
N ASP A 133 8.14 -2.94 -6.80
CA ASP A 133 8.29 -2.25 -8.09
C ASP A 133 9.79 -2.00 -8.36
N PRO A 134 10.35 -2.47 -9.49
CA PRO A 134 11.76 -2.32 -9.83
C PRO A 134 12.27 -0.87 -9.85
N HIS A 135 11.39 0.12 -10.04
CA HIS A 135 11.76 1.53 -9.99
C HIS A 135 11.88 2.08 -8.55
N LYS A 136 11.26 1.41 -7.57
CA LYS A 136 11.38 1.71 -6.13
C LYS A 136 12.46 0.85 -5.46
N SER A 137 12.64 -0.39 -5.92
CA SER A 137 13.57 -1.38 -5.37
C SER A 137 15.03 -0.91 -5.36
N ALA A 138 15.46 -0.16 -6.37
CA ALA A 138 16.84 0.30 -6.52
C ALA A 138 17.31 1.24 -5.39
N MET A 139 16.38 1.77 -4.58
CA MET A 139 16.69 2.67 -3.46
C MET A 139 17.00 1.94 -2.15
N TYR A 140 16.70 0.64 -2.04
CA TYR A 140 16.82 -0.12 -0.79
C TYR A 140 17.80 -1.29 -0.93
N PRO A 141 18.92 -1.30 -0.17
CA PRO A 141 19.93 -2.36 -0.29
C PRO A 141 19.44 -3.75 0.12
N PHE A 142 18.31 -3.83 0.84
CA PHE A 142 17.71 -5.06 1.36
C PHE A 142 16.55 -5.59 0.49
N GLN A 143 16.29 -5.01 -0.69
CA GLN A 143 15.09 -5.36 -1.45
C GLN A 143 15.07 -6.81 -1.94
N GLN A 144 16.24 -7.39 -2.25
CA GLN A 144 16.30 -8.81 -2.63
C GLN A 144 15.80 -9.70 -1.50
N SER A 145 16.19 -9.43 -0.26
CA SER A 145 15.71 -10.16 0.92
C SER A 145 14.20 -9.99 1.11
N VAL A 146 13.65 -8.80 0.86
CA VAL A 146 12.20 -8.56 0.88
C VAL A 146 11.50 -9.42 -0.16
N ARG A 147 12.03 -9.49 -1.39
CA ARG A 147 11.47 -10.32 -2.46
C ARG A 147 11.46 -11.78 -2.08
N ASP A 148 12.59 -12.31 -1.64
CA ASP A 148 12.73 -13.72 -1.29
C ASP A 148 11.81 -14.11 -0.13
N ALA A 149 11.72 -13.25 0.89
CA ALA A 149 10.79 -13.44 2.02
C ALA A 149 9.32 -13.36 1.57
N ALA A 150 8.96 -12.34 0.77
CA ALA A 150 7.59 -12.11 0.31
C ALA A 150 7.01 -13.27 -0.49
N PHE A 151 7.80 -13.95 -1.32
CA PHE A 151 7.34 -15.12 -2.08
C PHE A 151 7.25 -16.40 -1.22
N LEU A 152 7.88 -16.43 -0.04
CA LEU A 152 7.76 -17.53 0.91
C LEU A 152 6.62 -17.31 1.91
N SER A 153 6.45 -16.08 2.39
CA SER A 153 5.53 -15.71 3.46
C SER A 153 5.25 -14.20 3.41
N LEU A 154 3.97 -13.82 3.21
CA LEU A 154 3.58 -12.41 3.20
C LEU A 154 3.95 -11.68 4.52
N PRO A 155 3.67 -12.25 5.72
CA PRO A 155 4.11 -11.66 6.99
C PRO A 155 5.62 -11.44 7.06
N ASP A 156 6.43 -12.42 6.65
CA ASP A 156 7.89 -12.31 6.70
C ASP A 156 8.42 -11.28 5.70
N GLY A 157 7.81 -11.19 4.52
CA GLY A 157 8.09 -10.15 3.54
C GLY A 157 7.84 -8.75 4.10
N ILE A 158 6.70 -8.55 4.75
CA ILE A 158 6.33 -7.26 5.37
C ILE A 158 7.32 -6.93 6.49
N LEU A 159 7.58 -7.89 7.39
CA LEU A 159 8.52 -7.72 8.49
C LEU A 159 9.92 -7.35 7.99
N THR A 160 10.40 -8.05 6.97
CA THR A 160 11.72 -7.79 6.35
C THR A 160 11.79 -6.38 5.77
N PHE A 161 10.72 -5.93 5.09
CA PHE A 161 10.66 -4.57 4.57
C PHE A 161 10.64 -3.53 5.70
N LEU A 162 9.79 -3.72 6.71
CA LEU A 162 9.66 -2.80 7.84
C LEU A 162 10.99 -2.71 8.61
N ASP A 163 11.65 -3.82 8.93
CA ASP A 163 12.96 -3.81 9.59
C ASP A 163 14.01 -2.97 8.85
N GLY A 164 14.08 -3.13 7.54
CA GLY A 164 15.00 -2.37 6.70
C GLY A 164 14.62 -0.89 6.62
N ALA A 165 13.34 -0.59 6.38
CA ALA A 165 12.84 0.77 6.21
C ALA A 165 12.97 1.58 7.51
N LEU A 166 12.55 1.02 8.64
CA LEU A 166 12.65 1.68 9.95
C LEU A 166 14.11 1.98 10.30
N ARG A 167 15.04 1.03 10.06
CA ARG A 167 16.47 1.26 10.29
C ARG A 167 16.98 2.47 9.51
N LEU A 168 16.69 2.54 8.21
CA LEU A 168 17.13 3.65 7.36
C LEU A 168 16.53 5.00 7.82
N HIS A 169 15.25 5.04 8.18
CA HIS A 169 14.63 6.27 8.68
C HIS A 169 15.31 6.73 9.98
N ILE A 170 15.57 5.81 10.91
CA ILE A 170 16.26 6.12 12.18
C ILE A 170 17.69 6.63 11.93
N GLU A 171 18.45 5.95 11.06
CA GLU A 171 19.83 6.35 10.70
C GLU A 171 19.89 7.74 10.05
N ARG A 172 18.85 8.12 9.32
CA ARG A 172 18.72 9.44 8.67
C ARG A 172 18.13 10.51 9.58
N GLY A 173 17.66 10.17 10.78
CA GLY A 173 16.97 11.09 11.68
C GLY A 173 15.57 11.52 11.17
N GLU A 174 14.93 10.68 10.35
CA GLU A 174 13.61 10.93 9.79
C GLU A 174 12.50 10.41 10.73
N LEU A 175 11.28 10.96 10.58
CA LEU A 175 10.12 10.48 11.33
C LEU A 175 9.71 9.08 10.84
N VAL A 176 9.33 8.22 11.78
CA VAL A 176 8.76 6.90 11.50
C VAL A 176 7.26 6.93 11.77
N HIS A 177 6.46 6.42 10.82
CA HIS A 177 5.02 6.34 11.02
C HIS A 177 4.69 5.34 12.14
N PRO A 178 3.86 5.71 13.14
CA PRO A 178 3.57 4.85 14.28
C PRO A 178 2.99 3.50 13.87
N THR A 179 2.04 3.47 12.92
CA THR A 179 1.44 2.22 12.41
C THR A 179 2.48 1.23 11.87
N SER A 180 3.56 1.70 11.24
CA SER A 180 4.61 0.82 10.73
C SER A 180 5.40 0.17 11.87
N THR A 181 5.66 0.91 12.95
CA THR A 181 6.28 0.37 14.18
C THR A 181 5.35 -0.63 14.87
N ASP A 182 4.08 -0.30 14.99
CA ASP A 182 3.07 -1.16 15.63
C ASP A 182 2.87 -2.46 14.84
N THR A 183 2.78 -2.36 13.51
CA THR A 183 2.67 -3.53 12.61
C THR A 183 3.90 -4.44 12.74
N ARG A 184 5.10 -3.87 12.73
CA ARG A 184 6.34 -4.62 12.94
C ARG A 184 6.32 -5.40 14.26
N ASN A 185 5.91 -4.74 15.35
CA ASN A 185 5.85 -5.38 16.66
C ASN A 185 4.79 -6.49 16.71
N ALA A 186 3.62 -6.28 16.09
CA ALA A 186 2.57 -7.28 15.99
C ALA A 186 3.06 -8.55 15.25
N LEU A 187 3.78 -8.39 14.14
CA LEU A 187 4.35 -9.51 13.38
C LEU A 187 5.38 -10.31 14.21
N LEU A 188 6.23 -9.63 14.98
CA LEU A 188 7.19 -10.29 15.87
C LEU A 188 6.51 -11.06 17.02
N LEU A 189 5.44 -10.49 17.59
CA LEU A 189 4.65 -11.17 18.62
C LEU A 189 3.93 -12.40 18.08
N ALA A 190 3.41 -12.31 16.86
CA ALA A 190 2.75 -13.44 16.20
C ALA A 190 3.73 -14.59 15.90
N ALA A 191 4.97 -14.29 15.51
CA ALA A 191 6.00 -15.30 15.25
C ALA A 191 6.58 -15.97 16.52
N ALA A 192 6.36 -15.36 17.69
CA ALA A 192 6.84 -15.88 18.97
C ALA A 192 5.83 -16.82 19.67
N CYS A 193 4.62 -16.94 19.12
CA CYS A 193 3.55 -17.81 19.61
C CYS A 193 3.51 -19.13 18.83
#